data_AF-A0A0N4Y8F1-F1
#
_entry.id   AF-A0A0N4Y8F1-F1
#
_cell.length_a   1.000
_cell.length_b   1.000
_cell.length_c   1.000
_cell.angle_alpha   90.00
_cell.angle_beta   90.00
_cell.angle_gamma   90.00
#
_symmetry.space_group_name_H-M   'P 1'
#
loop_
_entity.id
_entity.type
_entity.pdbx_description
1 polymer ?
#
loop_
_entity_poly.entity_id
_entity_poly.type
_entity_poly.pdbx_seq_one_letter_code
_entity_poly.pdbx_strand_id
1 'polypeptide(L)'
;MGVVGSGLALFGVLANGLLAVLFLTRSNYRHSPFFFLGFVALFDTLFDSTFILLMSVPVNAEYFDNYKLFMVWLKYMPVVHVFSQIFKIASVFCLIMASIERTLSECAQETITKGKLSGAKTDRAHSFAIEWLRDELTEAK
;
A
#
# COMPACT_ATOMS: atom_id res chain seq x y z
N MET A 1 26.05 -10.87 -13.22
CA MET A 1 24.70 -11.02 -12.63
C MET A 1 24.65 -10.65 -11.15
N GLY A 2 25.59 -11.13 -10.32
CA GLY A 2 25.62 -10.80 -8.88
C GLY A 2 25.72 -9.30 -8.56
N VAL A 3 26.65 -8.57 -9.17
CA VAL A 3 26.88 -7.13 -8.87
C VAL A 3 25.63 -6.27 -9.12
N VAL A 4 24.94 -6.49 -10.25
CA VAL A 4 23.71 -5.74 -10.61
C VAL A 4 22.56 -6.13 -9.68
N GLY A 5 22.41 -7.43 -9.37
CA GLY A 5 21.37 -7.92 -8.45
C GLY A 5 21.57 -7.42 -7.02
N SER A 6 22.81 -7.40 -6.53
CA SER A 6 23.15 -6.85 -5.21
C SER A 6 22.95 -5.34 -5.14
N GLY A 7 23.26 -4.60 -6.22
CA GLY A 7 23.01 -3.16 -6.30
C GLY A 7 21.52 -2.83 -6.28
N LEU A 8 20.71 -3.55 -7.06
CA LEU A 8 19.25 -3.37 -7.09
C LEU A 8 18.62 -3.65 -5.73
N ALA A 9 19.06 -4.72 -5.07
CA ALA A 9 18.49 -5.11 -3.80
C ALA A 9 18.98 -4.24 -2.63
N LEU A 10 20.20 -3.69 -2.68
CA LEU A 10 20.64 -2.65 -1.73
C LEU A 10 19.78 -1.39 -1.85
N PHE A 11 19.50 -0.97 -3.08
CA PHE A 11 18.61 0.15 -3.34
C PHE A 11 17.19 -0.13 -2.85
N GLY A 12 16.66 -1.32 -3.12
CA GLY A 12 15.35 -1.77 -2.66
C GLY A 12 15.24 -1.81 -1.13
N VAL A 13 16.23 -2.38 -0.44
CA VAL A 13 16.28 -2.40 1.04
C VAL A 13 16.37 -0.99 1.63
N LEU A 14 17.16 -0.09 1.04
CA LEU A 14 17.27 1.29 1.50
C LEU A 14 15.98 2.07 1.26
N ALA A 15 15.41 1.99 0.06
CA ALA A 15 14.21 2.72 -0.32
C ALA A 15 12.98 2.22 0.47
N ASN A 16 12.74 0.91 0.46
CA ASN A 16 11.60 0.30 1.13
C ASN A 16 11.76 0.29 2.66
N GLY A 17 13.00 0.18 3.16
CA GLY A 17 13.33 0.32 4.58
C GLY A 17 13.09 1.74 5.10
N LEU A 18 13.47 2.78 4.34
CA LEU A 18 13.17 4.17 4.69
C LEU A 18 11.65 4.43 4.71
N LEU A 19 10.89 3.89 3.75
CA LEU A 19 9.43 3.94 3.79
C LEU A 19 8.87 3.25 5.03
N ALA A 20 9.33 2.03 5.35
CA ALA A 20 8.88 1.30 6.53
C ALA A 20 9.16 2.05 7.84
N VAL A 21 10.35 2.65 7.97
CA VAL A 21 10.73 3.48 9.14
C VAL A 21 9.88 4.75 9.20
N LEU A 22 9.63 5.41 8.06
CA LEU A 22 8.81 6.61 7.99
C LEU A 22 7.35 6.31 8.39
N PHE A 23 6.82 5.15 8.01
CA PHE A 23 5.50 4.68 8.44
C PHE A 23 5.46 4.30 9.93
N LEU A 24 6.49 3.63 10.46
CA LEU A 24 6.60 3.30 11.89
C LEU A 24 6.72 4.56 12.77
N THR A 25 7.40 5.60 12.26
CA THR A 25 7.63 6.85 13.00
C THR A 25 6.38 7.74 13.06
N ARG A 26 5.52 7.70 12.03
CA ARG A 26 4.27 8.48 11.96
C ARG A 26 3.05 7.63 12.33
N SER A 27 2.90 7.32 13.62
CA SER A 27 1.79 6.52 14.19
C SER A 27 0.37 7.15 14.06
N ASN A 28 0.25 8.41 13.61
CA ASN A 28 -0.99 9.20 13.72
C ASN A 28 -1.97 9.08 12.53
N TYR A 29 -1.94 7.99 11.77
CA TYR A 29 -2.74 7.83 10.54
C TYR A 29 -3.40 6.44 10.39
N ARG A 30 -3.90 5.85 11.48
CA ARG A 30 -4.54 4.52 11.52
C ARG A 30 -5.82 4.36 10.67
N HIS A 31 -6.24 5.38 9.92
CA HIS A 31 -7.48 5.39 9.14
C HIS A 31 -7.29 5.69 7.65
N SER A 32 -6.05 5.57 7.13
CA SER A 32 -5.73 5.96 5.75
C SER A 32 -4.97 4.84 5.03
N PRO A 33 -5.09 4.75 3.68
CA PRO A 33 -4.44 3.75 2.79
C PRO A 33 -2.92 3.53 2.96
N PHE A 34 -2.28 4.28 3.84
CA PHE A 34 -0.87 4.16 4.19
C PHE A 34 -0.53 2.93 5.04
N PHE A 35 -1.50 2.32 5.75
CA PHE A 35 -1.25 1.10 6.53
C PHE A 35 -0.88 -0.09 5.63
N PHE A 36 -1.67 -0.33 4.57
CA PHE A 36 -1.37 -1.39 3.60
C PHE A 36 -0.12 -1.07 2.78
N LEU A 37 0.11 0.20 2.41
CA LEU A 37 1.35 0.62 1.73
C LEU A 37 2.62 0.36 2.57
N GLY A 38 2.54 0.52 3.90
CA GLY A 38 3.65 0.17 4.79
C GLY A 38 3.94 -1.32 4.83
N PHE A 39 2.89 -2.16 4.82
CA PHE A 39 3.04 -3.61 4.74
C PHE A 39 3.62 -4.08 3.39
N VAL A 40 3.25 -3.41 2.30
CA VAL A 40 3.85 -3.60 0.96
C VAL A 40 5.35 -3.32 1.01
N ALA A 41 5.74 -2.14 1.52
CA ALA A 41 7.16 -1.77 1.63
C ALA A 41 7.94 -2.76 2.52
N LEU A 42 7.31 -3.28 3.58
CA LEU A 42 7.91 -4.30 4.44
C LEU A 42 8.14 -5.62 3.67
N PHE A 43 7.15 -6.10 2.93
CA PHE A 43 7.30 -7.33 2.13
C PHE A 43 8.31 -7.19 1.00
N ASP A 44 8.36 -6.03 0.33
CA ASP A 44 9.36 -5.77 -0.70
C ASP A 44 10.78 -5.71 -0.10
N THR A 45 10.96 -5.11 1.08
CA THR A 45 12.26 -5.12 1.81
C THR A 45 12.71 -6.53 2.20
N LEU A 46 11.77 -7.36 2.68
CA LEU A 46 12.03 -8.78 3.01
C LEU A 46 12.42 -9.59 1.77
N PHE A 47 11.72 -9.35 0.66
CA PHE A 47 12.02 -9.98 -0.62
C PHE A 47 13.42 -9.60 -1.11
N ASP A 48 13.75 -8.31 -1.12
CA ASP A 48 15.07 -7.82 -1.55
C ASP A 48 16.20 -8.37 -0.68
N SER A 49 15.98 -8.46 0.64
CA SER A 49 16.94 -9.06 1.58
C SER A 49 17.18 -10.54 1.27
N THR A 50 16.11 -11.28 0.97
CA THR A 50 16.17 -12.70 0.60
C THR A 50 16.89 -12.88 -0.74
N PHE A 51 16.69 -11.95 -1.68
CA PHE A 51 17.34 -11.94 -2.99
C PHE A 51 18.85 -11.67 -2.88
N ILE A 52 19.28 -10.74 -2.01
CA ILE A 52 20.71 -10.53 -1.70
C ILE A 52 21.33 -11.82 -1.19
N LEU A 53 20.66 -12.49 -0.26
CA LEU A 53 21.17 -13.71 0.37
C LEU A 53 21.28 -14.85 -0.66
N LEU A 54 20.28 -14.99 -1.53
CA LEU A 54 20.29 -15.99 -2.61
C LEU A 54 21.44 -15.77 -3.61
N MET A 55 21.73 -14.52 -3.97
CA MET A 55 22.75 -14.16 -4.96
C MET A 55 24.15 -14.00 -4.36
N SER A 56 24.29 -13.66 -3.09
CA SER A 56 25.58 -13.42 -2.41
C SER A 56 26.22 -14.70 -1.88
N VAL A 57 25.43 -15.66 -1.37
CA VAL A 57 25.95 -16.94 -0.87
C VAL A 57 26.75 -17.75 -1.91
N PRO A 58 26.31 -17.92 -3.18
CA PRO A 58 27.09 -18.68 -4.16
C PRO A 58 28.41 -17.98 -4.51
N VAL A 59 28.43 -16.65 -4.59
CA VAL A 59 29.64 -15.86 -4.85
C VAL A 59 30.67 -16.04 -3.72
N ASN A 60 30.22 -16.03 -2.47
CA ASN A 60 31.09 -16.29 -1.32
C ASN A 60 31.57 -17.75 -1.25
N ALA A 61 30.71 -18.71 -1.60
CA ALA A 61 31.09 -20.12 -1.61
C ALA A 61 32.19 -20.42 -2.65
N GLU A 62 32.09 -19.79 -3.83
CA GLU A 62 33.08 -19.88 -4.91
C GLU A 62 34.39 -19.16 -4.56
N TYR A 63 34.32 -17.99 -3.90
CA TYR A 63 35.51 -17.23 -3.53
C TYR A 63 36.37 -17.91 -2.45
N PHE A 64 35.73 -18.58 -1.48
CA PHE A 64 36.42 -19.24 -0.37
C PHE A 64 36.62 -20.75 -0.58
N ASP A 65 36.25 -21.29 -1.75
CA ASP A 65 36.35 -22.71 -2.13
C ASP A 65 35.77 -23.69 -1.06
N ASN A 66 34.69 -23.25 -0.41
CA ASN A 66 34.10 -23.95 0.73
C ASN A 66 32.98 -24.89 0.29
N TYR A 67 33.34 -26.14 0.00
CA TYR A 67 32.40 -27.17 -0.46
C TYR A 67 31.18 -27.39 0.46
N LYS A 68 31.39 -27.31 1.79
CA LYS A 68 30.30 -27.45 2.77
C LYS A 68 29.24 -26.35 2.63
N LEU A 69 29.69 -25.13 2.35
CA LEU A 69 28.83 -23.95 2.24
C LEU A 69 28.01 -24.00 0.95
N PHE A 70 28.61 -24.51 -0.13
CA PHE A 70 27.93 -24.80 -1.39
C PHE A 70 26.87 -25.91 -1.26
N MET A 71 27.17 -26.99 -0.54
CA MET A 71 26.22 -28.08 -0.28
C MET A 71 25.01 -27.61 0.54
N VAL A 72 25.25 -26.79 1.58
CA VAL A 72 24.18 -26.15 2.36
C VAL A 72 23.35 -25.24 1.46
N TRP A 73 23.99 -24.40 0.63
CA TRP A 73 23.29 -23.52 -0.29
C TRP A 73 22.38 -24.28 -1.26
N LEU A 74 22.84 -25.37 -1.89
CA LEU A 74 22.02 -26.19 -2.79
C LEU A 74 20.76 -26.76 -2.12
N LYS A 75 20.85 -27.11 -0.84
CA LYS A 75 19.71 -27.60 -0.06
C LYS A 75 18.70 -26.49 0.27
N TYR A 76 19.18 -25.29 0.58
CA TYR A 76 18.33 -24.16 1.00
C TYR A 76 17.83 -23.29 -0.15
N MET A 77 18.52 -23.27 -1.29
CA MET A 77 18.14 -22.51 -2.49
C MET A 77 16.67 -22.69 -2.91
N PRO A 78 16.12 -23.92 -3.05
CA PRO A 78 14.71 -24.09 -3.43
C PRO A 78 13.74 -23.57 -2.37
N VAL A 79 14.08 -23.71 -1.08
CA VAL A 79 13.26 -23.19 0.03
C VAL A 79 13.22 -21.66 -0.05
N VAL A 80 14.39 -21.03 -0.14
CA VAL A 80 14.53 -19.57 -0.23
C VAL A 80 13.81 -19.02 -1.46
N HIS A 81 13.89 -19.72 -2.60
CA HIS A 81 13.19 -19.32 -3.83
C HIS A 81 11.66 -19.38 -3.68
N VAL A 82 11.11 -20.40 -3.02
CA VAL A 82 9.67 -20.48 -2.74
C VAL A 82 9.23 -19.36 -1.80
N PHE A 83 10.00 -19.06 -0.76
CA PHE A 83 9.74 -17.91 0.12
C PHE A 83 9.70 -16.58 -0.65
N SER A 84 10.64 -16.36 -1.58
CA SER A 84 10.65 -15.18 -2.44
C SER A 84 9.36 -15.04 -3.25
N GLN A 85 8.81 -16.14 -3.79
CA GLN A 85 7.53 -16.10 -4.51
C GLN A 85 6.36 -15.78 -3.58
N ILE A 86 6.36 -16.32 -2.36
CA ILE A 86 5.32 -16.04 -1.35
C ILE A 86 5.34 -14.55 -0.98
N PHE A 87 6.52 -13.97 -0.73
CA PHE A 87 6.63 -12.54 -0.42
C PHE A 87 6.17 -11.66 -1.59
N LYS A 88 6.49 -12.05 -2.82
CA LYS A 88 6.01 -11.34 -4.02
C LYS A 88 4.48 -11.36 -4.12
N ILE A 89 3.85 -12.51 -3.90
CA ILE A 89 2.38 -12.64 -3.92
C ILE A 89 1.75 -11.85 -2.76
N ALA A 90 2.35 -11.88 -1.58
CA ALA A 90 1.89 -11.13 -0.42
C ALA A 90 1.92 -9.61 -0.67
N SER A 91 3.00 -9.09 -1.26
CA SER A 91 3.12 -7.69 -1.67
C SER A 91 1.99 -7.28 -2.62
N VAL A 92 1.73 -8.07 -3.67
CA VAL A 92 0.63 -7.83 -4.63
C VAL A 92 -0.73 -7.89 -3.94
N PHE A 93 -0.95 -8.84 -3.02
CA PHE A 93 -2.19 -8.95 -2.26
C PHE A 93 -2.43 -7.70 -1.38
N CYS A 94 -1.39 -7.20 -0.71
CA CYS A 94 -1.49 -5.97 0.07
C CYS A 94 -1.78 -4.74 -0.80
N LEU A 95 -1.22 -4.66 -2.01
CA LEU A 95 -1.56 -3.61 -2.98
C LEU A 95 -3.03 -3.66 -3.41
N ILE A 96 -3.56 -4.86 -3.65
CA ILE A 96 -4.98 -5.03 -3.99
C ILE A 96 -5.87 -4.57 -2.84
N MET A 97 -5.54 -4.95 -1.60
CA MET A 97 -6.29 -4.51 -0.42
C MET A 97 -6.26 -2.99 -0.26
N ALA A 98 -5.09 -2.36 -0.46
CA ALA A 98 -4.98 -0.90 -0.45
C ALA A 98 -5.88 -0.24 -1.52
N SER A 99 -5.98 -0.85 -2.71
CA SER A 99 -6.86 -0.37 -3.77
C SER A 99 -8.33 -0.49 -3.38
N ILE A 100 -8.74 -1.60 -2.77
CA ILE A 100 -10.13 -1.82 -2.33
C ILE A 100 -10.51 -0.79 -1.27
N GLU A 101 -9.67 -0.56 -0.26
CA GLU A 101 -9.93 0.47 0.76
C GLU A 101 -10.10 1.86 0.15
N ARG A 102 -9.27 2.19 -0.83
CA ARG A 102 -9.35 3.46 -1.55
C ARG A 102 -10.67 3.58 -2.32
N THR A 103 -11.06 2.54 -3.06
CA THR A 103 -12.32 2.53 -3.81
C THR A 103 -13.54 2.66 -2.90
N LEU A 104 -13.54 1.97 -1.75
CA LEU A 104 -14.61 2.08 -0.76
C LEU A 104 -14.69 3.50 -0.18
N SER A 105 -13.55 4.11 0.11
CA SER A 105 -13.48 5.48 0.63
C SER A 105 -14.01 6.49 -0.38
N GLU A 106 -13.65 6.35 -1.66
CA GLU A 106 -14.14 7.20 -2.75
C GLU A 106 -15.66 7.06 -2.95
N CYS A 107 -16.19 5.83 -2.95
CA CYS A 107 -17.63 5.56 -3.07
C CYS A 107 -18.44 6.11 -1.87
N ALA A 108 -17.90 5.99 -0.66
CA ALA A 108 -18.53 6.56 0.54
C ALA A 108 -18.61 8.10 0.44
N GLN A 109 -17.56 8.75 -0.08
CA GLN A 109 -17.51 10.20 -0.25
C GLN A 109 -18.48 10.70 -1.33
N GLU A 110 -18.67 9.95 -2.42
CA GLU A 110 -19.69 10.26 -3.44
C GLU A 110 -21.10 10.21 -2.84
N THR A 111 -21.40 9.20 -2.03
CA THR A 111 -22.69 9.05 -1.36
C THR A 111 -22.98 10.23 -0.42
N ILE A 112 -21.99 10.64 0.38
CA ILE A 112 -22.11 11.82 1.28
C ILE A 112 -22.33 13.10 0.48
N THR A 113 -21.64 13.26 -0.65
CA THR A 113 -21.75 14.44 -1.49
C THR A 113 -23.13 14.51 -2.15
N LYS A 114 -23.62 13.40 -2.71
CA LYS A 114 -24.98 13.29 -3.25
C LYS A 114 -26.05 13.52 -2.17
N GLY A 115 -25.85 13.02 -0.95
CA GLY A 115 -26.72 13.27 0.20
C GLY A 115 -26.79 14.75 0.59
N LYS A 116 -25.64 15.43 0.67
CA LYS A 116 -25.57 16.88 0.92
C LYS A 116 -26.25 17.71 -0.17
N LEU A 117 -26.05 17.34 -1.44
CA LEU A 117 -26.71 17.99 -2.58
C LEU A 117 -28.23 17.81 -2.57
N SER A 118 -28.71 16.61 -2.21
CA SER A 118 -30.14 16.32 -2.04
C SER A 118 -30.75 17.15 -0.91
N GLY A 119 -30.11 17.18 0.26
CA GLY A 119 -30.54 18.01 1.40
C GLY A 119 -30.56 19.51 1.08
N ALA A 120 -29.52 20.03 0.43
CA ALA A 120 -29.46 21.44 0.02
C ALA A 120 -30.53 21.82 -1.01
N LYS A 121 -30.97 20.87 -1.85
CA LYS A 121 -32.05 21.08 -2.82
C LYS A 121 -33.41 21.16 -2.12
N THR A 122 -33.64 20.33 -1.10
CA THR A 122 -34.84 20.35 -0.27
C THR A 122 -34.95 21.64 0.55
N ASP A 123 -33.87 22.07 1.20
CA ASP A 123 -33.86 23.34 1.97
C ASP A 123 -34.12 24.57 1.10
N ARG A 124 -33.60 24.57 -0.13
CA ARG A 124 -33.86 25.65 -1.10
C ARG A 124 -35.31 25.67 -1.56
N ALA A 125 -35.92 24.51 -1.79
CA ALA A 125 -37.33 24.41 -2.15
C ALA A 125 -38.25 24.89 -1.03
N HIS A 126 -37.92 24.55 0.22
CA HIS A 126 -38.66 25.05 1.40
C HIS A 126 -38.55 26.57 1.56
N SER A 127 -37.36 27.15 1.39
CA SER A 127 -37.19 28.62 1.47
C SER A 127 -37.99 29.35 0.37
N PHE A 128 -37.97 28.83 -0.86
CA PHE A 128 -38.71 29.42 -1.97
C PHE A 128 -40.22 29.34 -1.77
N ALA A 129 -40.72 28.22 -1.24
CA ALA A 129 -42.14 28.07 -0.93
C ALA A 129 -42.61 29.04 0.16
N ILE A 130 -41.79 29.31 1.18
CA ILE A 130 -42.08 30.28 2.24
C ILE A 130 -42.11 31.72 1.69
N GLU A 131 -41.19 32.06 0.79
CA GLU A 131 -41.12 33.39 0.18
C GLU A 131 -42.30 33.64 -0.76
N TRP A 132 -42.66 32.65 -1.58
CA TRP A 132 -43.86 32.71 -2.42
C TRP A 132 -45.15 32.87 -1.59
N LEU A 133 -45.30 32.09 -0.52
CA LEU A 133 -46.46 32.21 0.39
C LEU A 133 -46.56 33.59 1.06
N ARG A 134 -45.41 34.24 1.31
CA ARG A 134 -45.35 35.59 1.85
C ARG A 134 -45.83 36.60 0.82
N ASP A 135 -45.34 36.50 -0.42
CA ASP A 135 -45.70 37.40 -1.52
C ASP A 135 -47.21 37.34 -1.82
N GLU A 136 -47.78 36.13 -1.87
CA GLU A 136 -49.22 35.89 -2.07
C GLU A 136 -50.08 36.54 -0.97
N LEU A 137 -49.60 36.49 0.28
CA LEU A 137 -50.31 37.07 1.43
C LEU A 137 -50.26 38.60 1.45
N THR A 138 -49.21 39.20 0.86
CA THR A 138 -49.09 40.66 0.72
C THR A 138 -49.94 41.22 -0.41
N GLU A 139 -50.17 40.49 -1.49
CA GLU A 139 -51.07 40.94 -2.57
C GLU A 139 -52.56 40.78 -2.21
N ALA A 140 -52.89 39.86 -1.31
CA ALA A 140 -54.26 39.63 -0.85
C ALA A 140 -54.78 40.68 0.17
N LYS A 141 -54.00 41.72 0.49
CA LYS A 141 -54.26 42.68 1.57
C LYS A 141 -54.41 44.10 1.04
#